data_AF-A0A936W581-F1
#
_entry.id   AF-A0A936W581-F1
#
_cell.length_a   1.000
_cell.length_b   1.000
_cell.length_c   1.000
_cell.angle_alpha   90.00
_cell.angle_beta   90.00
_cell.angle_gamma   90.00
#
_symmetry.space_group_name_H-M   'P 1'
#
loop_
_entity.id
_entity.type
_entity.pdbx_description
1 polymer ?
#
loop_
_entity_poly.entity_id
_entity_poly.type
_entity_poly.pdbx_seq_one_letter_code
_entity_poly.pdbx_strand_id
1 'polypeptide(L)'
;MLINSVTGPTGGFFLTDQSKKKSLLHVLTLLEDEGIITGCILGLKECSEKNPCPMHGEYKKIKPQLLDMLDNKTILELAKDMKDPRVVIHNIGRK
;
A
#
# COMPACT_ATOMS: atom_id res chain seq x y z
N MET A 1 -8.68 13.50 0.34
CA MET A 1 -9.77 12.52 0.49
C MET A 1 -9.62 11.47 -0.60
N LEU A 2 -9.51 10.18 -0.26
CA LEU A 2 -9.28 9.11 -1.24
C LEU A 2 -10.60 8.63 -1.86
N ILE A 3 -11.59 8.32 -1.04
CA ILE A 3 -12.91 7.84 -1.44
C ILE A 3 -13.91 8.97 -1.28
N ASN A 4 -14.80 9.15 -2.25
CA ASN A 4 -15.92 10.10 -2.19
C ASN A 4 -17.23 9.33 -2.05
N SER A 5 -18.25 9.95 -1.45
CA SER A 5 -19.57 9.35 -1.27
C SER A 5 -20.67 10.28 -1.73
N VAL A 6 -21.75 9.70 -2.25
CA VAL A 6 -23.02 10.38 -2.53
C VAL A 6 -24.13 9.59 -1.84
N THR A 7 -25.02 10.29 -1.14
CA THR A 7 -26.17 9.69 -0.44
C THR A 7 -27.43 9.73 -1.33
N GLY A 8 -28.38 8.83 -1.06
CA GLY A 8 -29.64 8.71 -1.81
C GLY A 8 -29.80 7.35 -2.50
N PRO A 9 -30.95 7.09 -3.17
CA PRO A 9 -31.26 5.79 -3.77
C PRO A 9 -30.26 5.31 -4.82
N THR A 10 -29.60 6.24 -5.51
CA THR A 10 -28.53 5.97 -6.50
C THR A 10 -27.14 6.37 -5.97
N GLY A 11 -27.01 6.48 -4.65
CA GLY A 11 -25.78 6.83 -3.98
C GLY A 11 -24.74 5.70 -4.00
N GLY A 12 -23.60 5.94 -3.37
CA GLY A 12 -22.51 4.98 -3.27
C GLY A 12 -21.16 5.65 -3.03
N PHE A 13 -20.10 4.84 -3.04
CA PHE A 13 -18.72 5.28 -2.91
C PHE A 13 -18.00 5.20 -4.26
N PHE A 14 -17.17 6.18 -4.56
CA PHE A 14 -16.41 6.22 -5.81
C PHE A 14 -15.06 6.92 -5.66
N LEU A 15 -14.17 6.64 -6.61
CA LEU A 15 -12.89 7.33 -6.76
C LEU A 15 -13.00 8.37 -7.87
N THR A 16 -12.55 9.59 -7.60
CA THR A 16 -12.35 10.61 -8.63
C THR A 16 -11.14 10.26 -9.49
N ASP A 17 -11.00 10.91 -10.65
CA ASP A 17 -9.80 10.72 -11.48
C ASP A 17 -8.51 11.19 -10.80
N GLN A 18 -8.62 12.14 -9.86
CA GLN A 18 -7.48 12.51 -9.01
C GLN A 18 -7.15 11.39 -8.01
N SER A 19 -8.16 10.79 -7.37
CA SER A 19 -7.95 9.66 -6.44
C SER A 19 -7.34 8.45 -7.14
N LYS A 20 -7.79 8.13 -8.36
CA LYS A 20 -7.26 7.02 -9.18
C LYS A 20 -5.77 7.15 -9.50
N LYS A 21 -5.24 8.39 -9.55
CA LYS A 21 -3.83 8.70 -9.80
C LYS A 21 -2.96 8.69 -8.53
N LYS A 22 -3.54 8.47 -7.35
CA LYS A 22 -2.77 8.34 -6.12
C LYS A 22 -1.99 7.02 -6.13
N SER A 23 -0.78 7.07 -5.56
CA SER A 23 0.09 5.91 -5.43
C SER A 23 -0.44 4.90 -4.42
N LEU A 24 0.02 3.65 -4.50
CA LEU A 24 -0.27 2.65 -3.48
C LEU A 24 0.35 3.05 -2.13
N LEU A 25 1.52 3.71 -2.15
CA LEU A 25 2.13 4.28 -0.95
C LEU A 25 1.18 5.26 -0.25
N HIS A 26 0.47 6.12 -1.00
CA HIS A 26 -0.53 7.02 -0.42
C HIS A 26 -1.67 6.28 0.28
N VAL A 27 -2.10 5.13 -0.24
CA VAL A 27 -3.13 4.29 0.41
C VAL A 27 -2.61 3.74 1.74
N LEU A 28 -1.38 3.22 1.76
CA LEU A 28 -0.76 2.68 2.99
C LEU A 28 -0.58 3.76 4.06
N THR A 29 -0.15 4.96 3.67
CA THR A 29 -0.06 6.09 4.60
C THR A 29 -1.42 6.46 5.22
N LEU A 30 -2.50 6.38 4.45
CA LEU A 30 -3.85 6.67 4.95
C LEU A 30 -4.40 5.59 5.90
N LEU A 31 -3.88 4.37 5.82
CA LEU A 31 -4.26 3.25 6.69
C LEU A 31 -3.40 3.18 7.96
N GLU A 32 -2.48 4.14 8.15
CA GLU A 32 -1.52 4.18 9.27
C GLU A 32 -0.69 2.88 9.38
N ASP A 33 -0.45 2.21 8.25
CA ASP A 33 0.45 1.05 8.21
C ASP A 33 1.91 1.53 8.15
N GLU A 34 2.38 2.03 9.30
CA GLU A 34 3.75 2.49 9.50
C GLU A 34 4.77 1.34 9.38
N GLY A 35 4.34 0.08 9.47
CA GLY A 35 5.23 -1.09 9.46
C GLY A 35 6.09 -1.17 8.19
N ILE A 36 5.49 -0.89 7.03
CA ILE A 36 6.19 -0.89 5.74
C ILE A 36 7.04 0.38 5.57
N ILE A 37 6.53 1.54 6.02
CA ILE A 37 7.11 2.86 5.76
C ILE A 37 8.27 3.16 6.71
N THR A 38 8.12 2.89 8.00
CA THR A 38 9.09 3.23 9.07
C THR A 38 9.51 2.01 9.86
N GLY A 39 8.70 0.94 9.86
CA GLY A 39 8.91 -0.24 10.69
C GLY A 39 10.06 -1.16 10.28
N CYS A 40 10.33 -2.10 11.19
CA CYS A 40 11.24 -3.22 11.02
C CYS A 40 10.59 -4.32 10.18
N ILE A 41 11.35 -4.94 9.26
CA ILE A 41 10.85 -6.07 8.46
C ILE A 41 10.42 -7.28 9.30
N LEU A 42 10.96 -7.41 10.51
CA LEU A 42 10.59 -8.47 11.47
C LEU A 42 9.44 -8.05 12.40
N GLY A 43 8.89 -6.84 12.26
CA GLY A 43 7.83 -6.33 13.14
C GLY A 43 8.28 -5.97 14.55
N LEU A 44 9.59 -5.84 14.79
CA LEU A 44 10.13 -5.43 16.09
C LEU A 44 9.83 -3.96 16.37
N LYS A 45 9.37 -3.66 17.60
CA LYS A 45 9.08 -2.29 18.05
C LYS A 45 10.34 -1.43 18.21
N GLU A 46 11.47 -2.04 18.56
CA GLU A 46 12.73 -1.35 18.85
C GLU A 46 13.82 -1.78 17.86
N CYS A 47 13.72 -1.33 16.61
CA CYS A 47 14.77 -1.51 15.60
C CYS A 47 15.19 -0.15 15.06
N SER A 48 16.49 0.15 15.11
CA SER A 48 17.04 1.41 14.59
C SER A 48 18.51 1.26 14.25
N GLU A 49 19.12 2.30 13.68
CA GLU A 49 20.58 2.33 13.47
C GLU A 49 21.37 2.16 14.78
N LYS A 50 20.80 2.57 15.92
CA LYS A 50 21.43 2.43 17.24
C LYS A 50 21.15 1.08 17.91
N ASN A 51 20.05 0.43 17.54
CA ASN A 51 19.65 -0.90 18.02
C ASN A 51 19.25 -1.77 16.83
N PRO A 52 20.21 -2.22 16.01
CA PRO A 52 19.91 -2.93 14.77
C PRO A 52 19.47 -4.36 15.06
N CYS A 53 18.38 -4.81 14.45
CA CYS A 53 18.04 -6.23 14.42
C CYS A 53 18.96 -7.00 13.44
N PRO A 54 19.00 -8.34 13.48
CA PRO A 54 19.83 -9.15 12.58
C PRO A 54 19.58 -8.89 11.08
N MET A 55 18.36 -8.45 10.72
CA MET A 55 17.98 -8.13 9.34
C MET A 55 18.19 -6.64 8.97
N HIS A 56 18.61 -5.78 9.92
CA HIS A 56 18.59 -4.31 9.75
C HIS A 56 19.40 -3.84 8.54
N GLY A 57 20.65 -4.32 8.42
CA GLY A 57 21.56 -3.92 7.35
C GLY A 57 21.05 -4.29 5.95
N GLU A 58 20.47 -5.49 5.79
CA GLU A 58 19.94 -5.94 4.51
C GLU A 58 18.62 -5.24 4.18
N TYR A 59 17.71 -5.13 5.14
CA TYR A 59 16.43 -4.46 4.92
C TYR A 59 16.61 -2.97 4.59
N LYS A 60 17.57 -2.30 5.22
CA LYS A 60 17.90 -0.89 4.92
C LYS A 60 18.20 -0.65 3.43
N LYS A 61 18.79 -1.63 2.74
CA LYS A 61 19.12 -1.55 1.30
C LYS A 61 17.91 -1.79 0.39
N ILE A 62 17.00 -2.67 0.83
CA ILE A 62 15.84 -3.12 0.04
C ILE A 62 14.64 -2.18 0.24
N LYS A 63 14.49 -1.63 1.44
CA LYS A 63 13.36 -0.76 1.83
C LYS A 63 13.13 0.41 0.85
N PRO A 64 14.15 1.16 0.38
CA PRO A 64 13.93 2.22 -0.61
C PRO A 64 13.32 1.71 -1.92
N GLN A 65 13.74 0.53 -2.39
CA GLN A 65 13.21 -0.07 -3.62
C GLN A 65 11.75 -0.50 -3.45
N LEU A 66 11.40 -1.03 -2.28
CA LEU A 66 10.02 -1.37 -1.95
C LEU A 66 9.13 -0.11 -1.93
N LEU A 67 9.60 0.96 -1.29
CA LEU A 67 8.86 2.23 -1.23
C LEU A 67 8.71 2.86 -2.62
N ASP A 68 9.76 2.84 -3.44
CA ASP A 68 9.72 3.34 -4.81
C ASP A 68 8.72 2.57 -5.68
N MET A 69 8.69 1.24 -5.58
CA MET A 69 7.69 0.41 -6.27
C MET A 69 6.25 0.78 -5.88
N LEU A 70 6.01 1.03 -4.59
CA LEU A 70 4.69 1.41 -4.08
C LEU A 70 4.30 2.85 -4.43
N ASP A 71 5.28 3.75 -4.55
CA ASP A 71 5.02 5.14 -4.91
C ASP A 71 4.82 5.32 -6.42
N ASN A 72 5.52 4.54 -7.24
CA ASN A 72 5.42 4.58 -8.70
C ASN A 72 4.27 3.73 -9.27
N LYS A 73 3.52 3.02 -8.42
CA LYS A 73 2.31 2.29 -8.82
C LYS A 73 1.06 3.03 -8.36
N THR A 74 0.18 3.38 -9.29
CA THR A 74 -1.11 4.02 -8.96
C THR A 74 -2.22 3.00 -8.75
N ILE A 75 -3.30 3.43 -8.09
CA ILE A 75 -4.53 2.63 -7.92
C ILE A 75 -5.09 2.21 -9.29
N LEU A 76 -5.12 3.12 -10.27
CA LEU A 76 -5.61 2.82 -11.60
C LEU A 76 -4.76 1.78 -12.33
N GLU A 77 -3.43 1.87 -12.21
CA GLU A 77 -2.53 0.90 -12.83
C GLU A 77 -2.67 -0.47 -12.18
N LEU A 78 -2.76 -0.54 -10.86
CA LEU A 78 -3.01 -1.80 -10.17
C LEU A 78 -4.33 -2.44 -10.63
N ALA A 79 -5.39 -1.64 -10.74
CA ALA A 79 -6.69 -2.12 -11.23
C ALA A 79 -6.66 -2.57 -12.70
N LYS A 80 -5.77 -2.01 -13.53
CA LYS A 80 -5.56 -2.46 -14.91
C LYS A 80 -4.82 -3.80 -14.95
N ASP A 81 -3.80 -4.00 -14.13
CA ASP A 81 -3.05 -5.25 -14.03
C ASP A 81 -3.95 -6.44 -13.67
N MET A 82 -4.97 -6.22 -12.84
CA MET A 82 -5.96 -7.23 -12.48
C MET A 82 -6.80 -7.76 -13.65
N LYS A 83 -6.76 -7.11 -14.82
CA LYS A 83 -7.41 -7.62 -16.04
C LYS A 83 -6.59 -8.72 -16.71
N ASP A 84 -5.33 -8.89 -16.34
CA ASP A 84 -4.50 -9.99 -16.81
C ASP A 84 -4.95 -11.30 -16.13
N PRO A 85 -5.37 -12.32 -16.89
CA PRO A 85 -5.85 -13.59 -16.32
C PRO A 85 -4.79 -14.36 -15.53
N ARG A 86 -3.50 -13.98 -15.64
CA ARG A 86 -2.40 -14.57 -14.87
C ARG A 86 -2.27 -13.96 -13.48
N VAL A 87 -2.81 -12.77 -13.27
CA VAL A 87 -2.76 -12.05 -11.99
C VAL A 87 -3.95 -12.46 -11.15
N VAL A 88 -3.67 -13.06 -9.99
CA VAL A 88 -4.68 -13.67 -9.11
C VAL A 88 -4.53 -13.18 -7.69
N ILE A 89 -5.65 -12.83 -7.05
CA ILE A 89 -5.72 -12.51 -5.62
C ILE A 89 -6.58 -13.60 -4.97
N HIS A 90 -5.95 -14.66 -4.48
CA HIS A 90 -6.65 -15.80 -3.86
C HIS A 90 -7.03 -15.59 -2.38
N ASN A 91 -6.88 -14.37 -1.84
CA ASN A 91 -7.04 -14.08 -0.41
C ASN A 91 -8.34 -13.31 -0.05
N ILE A 92 -9.38 -13.40 -0.86
CA ILE A 92 -10.73 -12.99 -0.41
C ILE A 92 -11.26 -14.14 0.43
N GLY A 93 -11.02 -14.09 1.74
CA GLY A 93 -11.71 -14.95 2.70
C GLY A 93 -13.22 -14.82 2.44
N ARG A 94 -13.84 -15.90 1.98
CA ARG A 94 -15.29 -16.04 2.08
C ARG A 94 -15.62 -15.94 3.57
N LYS A 95 -16.43 -14.96 3.94
CA LYS A 95 -17.28 -15.12 5.12
C LYS A 95 -18.11 -16.39 4.97
#